data_AF-A0A4S8HL78-F1
#
_entry.id   AF-A0A4S8HL78-F1
#
_cell.length_a   1.000
_cell.length_b   1.000
_cell.length_c   1.000
_cell.angle_alpha   90.00
_cell.angle_beta   90.00
_cell.angle_gamma   90.00
#
_symmetry.space_group_name_H-M   'P 1'
#
loop_
_entity.id
_entity.type
_entity.pdbx_description
1 polymer ?
#
loop_
_entity_poly.entity_id
_entity_poly.type
_entity_poly.pdbx_seq_one_letter_code
_entity_poly.pdbx_strand_id
1 'polypeptide(L)'
;MYSKYKQRRTQNAQRLTRKLKINVFRVRPSAFGIWHLIILLFAGSFSITACKKWEDHNKVNNQDLTINLLQALATDENLSTFSGFITKTGLDTVLQSSKNYTVWAPSNSALQNLDPAIVNDLTQLTAFVKNHIASQAYFTRSAATGTRIPVLSGKYNSFEKSKFDDATITTADRFVSNGVLHVIDKPVPVLQNIWEYINSTTGTYEQNAFVVAQNYMTFDPSQAIIDSINVVTGDPIYRPGTGIVYRNNFNDRVYDVKQEDKVFTYFILTNNSFTAESDSLKPYYKSASATYTDTLSKFNTVKDLAVEGLYPANALPAFVLSKNGTPIPLSASAIVATKKLSNGIAYVMNNVDVLTADKFKQVTIEGERPNGFQSDKSGNTNYRTRYDTINKRYYWDLMVTGHGVTAYYAYYSLGQYPSMKYRVYALGVNDFQGTTFNQSVVVKAVTGPTSTTLATLTHAVPLSTAAGAFNEKLLGEFTSTSYGTLEIQLTASGTNPLVLDYLRIVPVP
;
A
#
# COMPACT_ATOMS: atom_id res chain seq x y z
N MET A 1 -23.43 -69.94 -2.16
CA MET A 1 -23.06 -70.35 -0.77
C MET A 1 -23.84 -69.54 0.27
N TYR A 2 -25.16 -69.57 0.18
CA TYR A 2 -26.09 -68.72 0.93
C TYR A 2 -26.93 -69.55 1.94
N SER A 3 -26.31 -70.56 2.58
CA SER A 3 -27.02 -71.57 3.36
C SER A 3 -26.22 -72.19 4.53
N LYS A 4 -25.12 -71.55 4.97
CA LYS A 4 -24.37 -72.04 6.16
C LYS A 4 -24.10 -71.01 7.27
N TYR A 5 -24.56 -69.76 7.11
CA TYR A 5 -24.40 -68.74 8.16
C TYR A 5 -25.65 -68.55 9.06
N LYS A 6 -26.81 -69.12 8.67
CA LYS A 6 -28.08 -69.00 9.41
C LYS A 6 -28.23 -70.01 10.57
N GLN A 7 -27.31 -70.97 10.71
CA GLN A 7 -27.32 -71.99 11.77
C GLN A 7 -26.39 -71.66 12.97
N ARG A 8 -25.55 -70.63 12.89
CA ARG A 8 -24.69 -70.19 14.02
C ARG A 8 -25.33 -69.12 14.92
N ARG A 9 -26.50 -68.60 14.56
CA ARG A 9 -27.23 -67.59 15.36
C ARG A 9 -28.13 -68.16 16.46
N THR A 10 -28.36 -69.48 16.50
CA THR A 10 -29.36 -70.07 17.42
C THR A 10 -28.76 -70.86 18.59
N GLN A 11 -27.45 -71.10 18.63
CA GLN A 11 -26.79 -71.85 19.73
C GLN A 11 -25.99 -70.97 20.72
N ASN A 12 -25.68 -69.72 20.40
CA ASN A 12 -24.97 -68.80 21.31
C ASN A 12 -25.90 -67.89 22.14
N ALA A 13 -27.22 -67.90 21.89
CA ALA A 13 -28.19 -67.07 22.61
C ALA A 13 -28.78 -67.73 23.88
N GLN A 14 -28.44 -68.99 24.18
CA GLN A 14 -29.05 -69.76 25.28
C GLN A 14 -28.07 -70.17 26.41
N ARG A 15 -26.82 -69.67 26.42
CA ARG A 15 -25.82 -70.10 27.42
C ARG A 15 -25.13 -69.03 28.25
N LEU A 16 -25.50 -67.75 28.09
CA LEU A 16 -25.06 -66.66 28.98
C LEU A 16 -26.18 -66.11 29.89
N THR A 17 -27.39 -66.66 29.81
CA THR A 17 -28.50 -66.42 30.74
C THR A 17 -28.53 -67.46 31.87
N ARG A 18 -27.47 -67.51 32.68
CA ARG A 18 -27.50 -68.14 34.02
C ARG A 18 -26.46 -67.49 34.93
N LYS A 19 -26.97 -66.66 35.85
CA LYS A 19 -26.35 -65.83 36.92
C LYS A 19 -26.68 -64.35 36.63
N LEU A 20 -27.58 -63.64 37.30
CA LEU A 20 -28.24 -63.79 38.59
C LEU A 20 -29.72 -63.37 38.48
N LYS A 21 -30.57 -64.07 39.23
CA LYS A 21 -31.91 -63.62 39.66
C LYS A 21 -31.75 -62.49 40.69
N ILE A 22 -32.70 -61.55 40.75
CA ILE A 22 -33.59 -61.30 41.90
C ILE A 22 -34.28 -59.92 41.77
N ASN A 23 -35.62 -60.01 41.69
CA ASN A 23 -36.70 -59.16 42.17
C ASN A 23 -36.65 -57.63 42.08
N VAL A 24 -37.68 -57.14 41.35
CA VAL A 24 -38.35 -55.85 41.50
C VAL A 24 -38.60 -55.53 42.98
N PHE A 25 -38.02 -54.43 43.46
CA PHE A 25 -38.46 -53.76 44.67
C PHE A 25 -39.07 -52.41 44.29
N ARG A 26 -40.36 -52.25 44.57
CA ARG A 26 -41.08 -50.97 44.60
C ARG A 26 -40.39 -50.07 45.62
N VAL A 27 -39.91 -48.89 45.23
CA VAL A 27 -39.47 -47.84 46.17
C VAL A 27 -40.12 -46.50 45.81
N ARG A 28 -40.63 -45.85 46.86
CA ARG A 28 -41.48 -44.66 46.94
C ARG A 28 -40.77 -43.37 46.48
N PRO A 29 -41.51 -42.31 46.11
CA PRO A 29 -40.93 -41.07 45.63
C PRO A 29 -40.45 -40.20 46.81
N SER A 30 -39.14 -40.12 47.06
CA SER A 30 -38.57 -39.06 47.91
C SER A 30 -37.04 -39.10 47.88
N ALA A 31 -36.40 -38.41 46.92
CA ALA A 31 -34.98 -38.01 47.00
C ALA A 31 -34.50 -37.15 45.80
N PHE A 32 -35.32 -36.87 44.79
CA PHE A 32 -34.84 -36.22 43.55
C PHE A 32 -34.58 -34.70 43.71
N GLY A 33 -35.07 -34.08 44.79
CA GLY A 33 -35.01 -32.63 44.99
C GLY A 33 -33.70 -32.09 45.55
N ILE A 34 -32.88 -32.90 46.25
CA ILE A 34 -31.71 -32.39 46.97
C ILE A 34 -30.47 -32.33 46.06
N TRP A 35 -30.33 -33.26 45.12
CA TRP A 35 -29.17 -33.30 44.20
C TRP A 35 -29.20 -32.22 43.12
N HIS A 36 -30.40 -31.85 42.63
CA HIS A 36 -30.57 -30.72 41.70
C HIS A 36 -30.36 -29.38 42.39
N LEU A 37 -30.73 -29.24 43.67
CA LEU A 37 -30.47 -28.04 44.46
C LEU A 37 -28.98 -27.84 44.75
N ILE A 38 -28.22 -28.92 45.00
CA ILE A 38 -26.77 -28.83 45.21
C ILE A 38 -26.04 -28.45 43.91
N ILE A 39 -26.46 -28.98 42.75
CA ILE A 39 -25.88 -28.62 41.45
C ILE A 39 -26.26 -27.18 41.05
N LEU A 40 -27.48 -26.71 41.36
CA LEU A 40 -27.90 -25.32 41.17
C LEU A 40 -27.18 -24.36 42.15
N LEU A 41 -26.89 -24.78 43.38
CA LEU A 41 -26.07 -24.02 44.33
C LEU A 41 -24.59 -23.95 43.91
N PHE A 42 -24.03 -25.03 43.35
CA PHE A 42 -22.66 -25.06 42.82
C PHE A 42 -22.51 -24.25 41.52
N ALA A 43 -23.48 -24.34 40.60
CA ALA A 43 -23.53 -23.53 39.39
C ALA A 43 -23.81 -22.05 39.70
N GLY A 44 -24.68 -21.78 40.69
CA GLY A 44 -24.93 -20.44 41.22
C GLY A 44 -23.67 -19.80 41.79
N SER A 45 -22.87 -20.56 42.56
CA SER A 45 -21.60 -20.06 43.11
C SER A 45 -20.51 -19.78 42.06
N PHE A 46 -20.51 -20.51 40.94
CA PHE A 46 -19.58 -20.26 39.83
C PHE A 46 -19.93 -19.00 39.02
N SER A 47 -21.22 -18.67 38.88
CA SER A 47 -21.69 -17.47 38.18
C SER A 47 -21.37 -16.17 38.94
N ILE A 48 -21.32 -16.19 40.28
CA ILE A 48 -20.99 -14.99 41.09
C ILE A 48 -19.48 -14.70 41.13
N THR A 49 -18.62 -15.71 40.96
CA THR A 49 -17.17 -15.52 40.79
C THR A 49 -16.78 -15.06 39.38
N ALA A 50 -17.58 -15.38 38.37
CA ALA A 50 -17.36 -14.91 37.00
C ALA A 50 -17.68 -13.42 36.83
N CYS A 51 -18.71 -12.90 37.52
CA CYS A 51 -19.03 -11.46 37.52
C CYS A 51 -17.94 -10.62 38.20
N LYS A 52 -17.35 -11.08 39.32
CA LYS A 52 -16.27 -10.34 40.00
C LYS A 52 -15.01 -10.20 39.14
N LYS A 53 -14.70 -11.22 38.34
CA LYS A 53 -13.52 -11.23 37.45
C LYS A 53 -13.68 -10.30 36.24
N TRP A 54 -14.92 -9.99 35.82
CA TRP A 54 -15.22 -9.04 34.75
C TRP A 54 -15.14 -7.58 35.22
N GLU A 55 -15.65 -7.29 36.43
CA GLU A 55 -15.50 -5.96 37.06
C GLU A 55 -14.02 -5.62 37.32
N ASP A 56 -13.22 -6.58 37.74
CA ASP A 56 -11.78 -6.40 37.95
C ASP A 56 -10.99 -6.19 36.64
N HIS A 57 -11.49 -6.70 35.51
CA HIS A 57 -10.84 -6.54 34.21
C HIS A 57 -10.97 -5.12 33.62
N ASN A 58 -12.00 -4.37 34.02
CA ASN A 58 -12.28 -3.01 33.57
C ASN A 58 -12.00 -1.94 34.63
N LYS A 59 -11.57 -2.33 35.83
CA LYS A 59 -11.35 -1.43 36.96
C LYS A 59 -10.16 -0.49 36.68
N VAL A 60 -10.40 0.81 36.79
CA VAL A 60 -9.33 1.81 36.74
C VAL A 60 -8.72 1.91 38.13
N ASN A 61 -7.55 1.28 38.32
CA ASN A 61 -6.95 1.10 39.66
C ASN A 61 -6.30 2.37 40.24
N ASN A 62 -6.24 3.48 39.49
CA ASN A 62 -5.57 4.72 39.89
C ASN A 62 -6.35 5.95 39.39
N GLN A 63 -7.60 6.07 39.84
CA GLN A 63 -8.53 7.12 39.41
C GLN A 63 -8.68 8.21 40.48
N ASP A 64 -8.44 9.46 40.09
CA ASP A 64 -8.73 10.65 40.88
C ASP A 64 -9.40 11.71 39.99
N LEU A 65 -10.73 11.67 39.96
CA LEU A 65 -11.54 12.60 39.17
C LEU A 65 -11.74 13.97 39.85
N THR A 66 -11.16 14.20 41.03
CA THR A 66 -11.28 15.49 41.72
C THR A 66 -10.30 16.53 41.17
N ILE A 67 -9.24 16.05 40.51
CA ILE A 67 -8.20 16.85 39.89
C ILE A 67 -8.17 16.65 38.37
N ASN A 68 -7.60 17.60 37.65
CA ASN A 68 -7.31 17.52 36.21
C ASN A 68 -5.84 17.19 35.94
N LEU A 69 -5.47 16.97 34.67
CA LEU A 69 -4.10 16.63 34.26
C LEU A 69 -3.07 17.65 34.71
N LEU A 70 -3.37 18.95 34.62
CA LEU A 70 -2.44 20.00 35.04
C LEU A 70 -2.22 19.99 36.54
N GLN A 71 -3.27 19.83 37.32
CA GLN A 71 -3.17 19.68 38.77
C GLN A 71 -2.38 18.42 39.12
N ALA A 72 -2.61 17.30 38.43
CA ALA A 72 -1.88 16.05 38.64
C ALA A 72 -0.38 16.18 38.34
N LEU A 73 -0.02 16.93 37.31
CA LEU A 73 1.37 17.26 36.93
C LEU A 73 2.03 18.23 37.90
N ALA A 74 1.29 19.24 38.36
CA ALA A 74 1.82 20.28 39.27
C ALA A 74 2.00 19.77 40.71
N THR A 75 1.19 18.81 41.15
CA THR A 75 1.25 18.25 42.52
C THR A 75 2.33 17.19 42.66
N ASP A 76 2.77 16.57 41.56
CA ASP A 76 3.83 15.56 41.57
C ASP A 76 5.20 16.23 41.46
N GLU A 77 5.95 16.26 42.57
CA GLU A 77 7.28 16.88 42.63
C GLU A 77 8.25 16.32 41.57
N ASN A 78 8.09 15.04 41.19
CA ASN A 78 8.92 14.38 40.20
C ASN A 78 8.58 14.78 38.75
N LEU A 79 7.50 15.52 38.53
CA LEU A 79 7.07 16.02 37.21
C LEU A 79 7.17 17.54 37.07
N SER A 80 7.64 18.24 38.11
CA SER A 80 7.71 19.70 38.17
C SER A 80 8.44 20.35 36.99
N THR A 81 9.52 19.75 36.48
CA THR A 81 10.24 20.27 35.29
C THR A 81 9.36 20.22 34.04
N PHE A 82 8.71 19.08 33.78
CA PHE A 82 7.83 18.92 32.62
C PHE A 82 6.58 19.81 32.74
N SER A 83 6.01 19.93 33.94
CA SER A 83 4.92 20.87 34.22
C SER A 83 5.33 22.30 33.90
N GLY A 84 6.56 22.71 34.25
CA GLY A 84 7.12 24.01 33.89
C GLY A 84 7.22 24.21 32.37
N PHE A 85 7.61 23.19 31.61
CA PHE A 85 7.63 23.26 30.14
C PHE A 85 6.24 23.41 29.53
N ILE A 86 5.22 22.76 30.09
CA ILE A 86 3.82 22.93 29.64
C ILE A 86 3.39 24.39 29.81
N THR A 87 3.65 25.00 30.96
CA THR A 87 3.33 26.42 31.20
C THR A 87 4.13 27.33 30.27
N LYS A 88 5.44 27.09 30.11
CA LYS A 88 6.32 27.90 29.24
C LYS A 88 5.88 27.88 27.77
N THR A 89 5.28 26.78 27.32
CA THR A 89 4.80 26.60 25.93
C THR A 89 3.34 27.01 25.73
N GLY A 90 2.63 27.42 26.79
CA GLY A 90 1.22 27.80 26.74
C GLY A 90 0.24 26.63 26.51
N LEU A 91 0.72 25.39 26.64
CA LEU A 91 -0.10 24.17 26.46
C LEU A 91 -0.96 23.85 27.68
N ASP A 92 -0.78 24.56 28.78
CA ASP A 92 -1.70 24.58 29.91
C ASP A 92 -3.11 24.99 29.47
N THR A 93 -3.25 26.03 28.65
CA THR A 93 -4.56 26.44 28.12
C THR A 93 -5.24 25.34 27.30
N VAL A 94 -4.47 24.52 26.58
CA VAL A 94 -4.98 23.39 25.79
C VAL A 94 -5.48 22.29 26.73
N LEU A 95 -4.68 21.95 27.75
CA LEU A 95 -5.01 20.92 28.73
C LEU A 95 -6.15 21.33 29.68
N GLN A 96 -6.52 22.61 29.77
CA GLN A 96 -7.70 23.06 30.51
C GLN A 96 -9.02 22.88 29.76
N SER A 97 -8.98 22.59 28.45
CA SER A 97 -10.20 22.40 27.68
C SER A 97 -10.98 21.15 28.12
N SER A 98 -12.27 21.10 27.80
CA SER A 98 -13.18 19.99 28.15
C SER A 98 -12.95 18.68 27.37
N LYS A 99 -11.80 18.55 26.70
CA LYS A 99 -11.41 17.34 25.96
C LYS A 99 -10.65 16.38 26.87
N ASN A 100 -10.73 15.09 26.55
CA ASN A 100 -9.90 14.08 27.20
C ASN A 100 -8.53 14.02 26.54
N TYR A 101 -7.47 14.07 27.32
CA TYR A 101 -6.09 13.96 26.86
C TYR A 101 -5.38 12.73 27.42
N THR A 102 -4.26 12.37 26.81
CA THR A 102 -3.24 11.53 27.44
C THR A 102 -1.94 12.29 27.50
N VAL A 103 -1.27 12.27 28.65
CA VAL A 103 0.05 12.87 28.83
C VAL A 103 1.03 11.76 29.21
N TRP A 104 2.10 11.61 28.44
CA TRP A 104 3.26 10.80 28.82
C TRP A 104 4.33 11.74 29.36
N ALA A 105 4.32 11.99 30.68
CA ALA A 105 5.20 12.95 31.32
C ALA A 105 6.56 12.32 31.66
N PRO A 106 7.68 12.82 31.10
CA PRO A 106 9.01 12.43 31.56
C PRO A 106 9.23 12.91 32.99
N SER A 107 9.82 12.07 33.84
CA SER A 107 10.25 12.48 35.18
C SER A 107 11.35 13.54 35.13
N ASN A 108 11.56 14.26 36.23
CA ASN A 108 12.67 15.19 36.38
C ASN A 108 14.02 14.50 36.10
N SER A 109 14.19 13.26 36.56
CA SER A 109 15.39 12.47 36.29
C SER A 109 15.54 12.14 34.80
N ALA A 110 14.45 11.89 34.08
CA ALA A 110 14.46 11.66 32.64
C ALA A 110 14.92 12.90 31.86
N LEU A 111 14.57 14.10 32.35
CA LEU A 111 14.85 15.36 31.68
C LEU A 111 16.25 15.93 31.96
N GLN A 112 17.03 15.33 32.86
CA GLN A 112 18.36 15.86 33.23
C GLN A 112 19.31 16.03 32.04
N ASN A 113 19.23 15.12 31.07
CA ASN A 113 20.08 15.12 29.87
C ASN A 113 19.31 15.54 28.61
N LEU A 114 18.19 16.25 28.76
CA LEU A 114 17.49 16.82 27.60
C LEU A 114 18.40 17.84 26.91
N ASP A 115 18.47 17.76 25.58
CA ASP A 115 19.30 18.68 24.79
C ASP A 115 18.94 20.14 25.10
N PRO A 116 19.89 20.96 25.57
CA PRO A 116 19.66 22.38 25.83
C PRO A 116 19.12 23.15 24.63
N ALA A 117 19.42 22.71 23.40
CA ALA A 117 18.88 23.32 22.18
C ALA A 117 17.35 23.28 22.14
N ILE A 118 16.73 22.20 22.65
CA ILE A 118 15.28 22.06 22.74
C ILE A 118 14.72 23.05 23.77
N VAL A 119 15.38 23.19 24.92
CA VAL A 119 14.88 24.02 26.04
C VAL A 119 15.00 25.52 25.75
N ASN A 120 16.03 25.90 24.99
CA ASN A 120 16.36 27.29 24.67
C ASN A 120 15.56 27.83 23.47
N ASP A 121 15.04 26.97 22.59
CA ASP A 121 14.17 27.35 21.48
C ASP A 121 12.71 27.04 21.81
N LEU A 122 11.88 28.08 21.95
CA LEU A 122 10.45 27.93 22.29
C LEU A 122 9.69 27.08 21.26
N THR A 123 10.07 27.14 19.97
CA THR A 123 9.43 26.36 18.91
C THR A 123 9.73 24.87 19.10
N GLN A 124 10.99 24.53 19.35
CA GLN A 124 11.41 23.16 19.60
C GLN A 124 10.83 22.62 20.91
N LEU A 125 10.84 23.42 21.98
CA LEU A 125 10.22 23.05 23.25
C LEU A 125 8.71 22.79 23.09
N THR A 126 8.01 23.64 22.32
CA THR A 126 6.58 23.45 22.04
C THR A 126 6.33 22.16 21.28
N ALA A 127 7.11 21.86 20.24
CA ALA A 127 7.01 20.61 19.50
C ALA A 127 7.29 19.39 20.40
N PHE A 128 8.30 19.50 21.26
CA PHE A 128 8.66 18.48 22.25
C PHE A 128 7.52 18.19 23.22
N VAL A 129 6.95 19.21 23.87
CA VAL A 129 5.84 19.01 24.82
C VAL A 129 4.61 18.46 24.10
N LYS A 130 4.28 18.97 22.90
CA LYS A 130 3.20 18.43 22.07
C LYS A 130 3.38 16.95 21.71
N ASN A 131 4.62 16.47 21.58
CA ASN A 131 4.94 15.07 21.27
C ASN A 131 4.61 14.09 22.42
N HIS A 132 4.39 14.62 23.61
CA HIS A 132 4.07 13.87 24.82
C HIS A 132 2.58 13.97 25.18
N ILE A 133 1.76 14.58 24.34
CA ILE A 133 0.33 14.80 24.58
C ILE A 133 -0.47 14.26 23.39
N ALA A 134 -1.49 13.44 23.65
CA ALA A 134 -2.49 13.04 22.66
C ALA A 134 -3.88 13.59 23.02
N SER A 135 -4.70 13.82 22.00
CA SER A 135 -6.07 14.39 22.12
C SER A 135 -7.15 13.36 22.45
N GLN A 136 -6.76 12.18 22.92
CA GLN A 136 -7.65 11.09 23.34
C GLN A 136 -7.07 10.40 24.58
N ALA A 137 -7.90 9.68 25.32
CA ALA A 137 -7.49 8.88 26.49
C ALA A 137 -6.99 7.49 26.06
N TYR A 138 -5.72 7.18 26.32
CA TYR A 138 -5.08 5.91 26.01
C TYR A 138 -4.61 5.24 27.30
N PHE A 139 -5.12 4.03 27.52
CA PHE A 139 -4.78 3.20 28.68
C PHE A 139 -3.89 2.03 28.27
N THR A 140 -2.99 1.60 29.15
CA THR A 140 -2.06 0.49 28.86
C THR A 140 -2.77 -0.84 28.63
N ARG A 141 -3.95 -1.02 29.25
CA ARG A 141 -4.82 -2.20 29.02
C ARG A 141 -5.36 -2.32 27.60
N SER A 142 -5.43 -1.20 26.87
CA SER A 142 -5.89 -1.14 25.48
C SER A 142 -4.72 -1.06 24.49
N ALA A 143 -3.48 -0.98 24.98
CA ALA A 143 -2.30 -0.87 24.15
C ALA A 143 -1.92 -2.24 23.58
N ALA A 144 -2.14 -2.43 22.28
CA ALA A 144 -1.62 -3.58 21.55
C ALA A 144 -0.18 -3.30 21.07
N THR A 145 0.62 -4.35 20.87
CA THR A 145 1.95 -4.21 20.26
C THR A 145 1.83 -3.56 18.88
N GLY A 146 2.64 -2.54 18.63
CA GLY A 146 2.63 -1.80 17.35
C GLY A 146 1.53 -0.74 17.22
N THR A 147 0.80 -0.40 18.30
CA THR A 147 -0.17 0.70 18.25
C THR A 147 0.55 2.02 18.06
N ARG A 148 0.23 2.76 17.00
CA ARG A 148 0.75 4.12 16.76
C ARG A 148 -0.30 5.15 17.14
N ILE A 149 0.10 6.11 17.97
CA ILE A 149 -0.78 7.12 18.52
C ILE A 149 -0.48 8.49 17.92
N PRO A 150 -1.48 9.18 17.34
CA PRO A 150 -1.32 10.57 16.94
C PRO A 150 -1.18 11.46 18.18
N VAL A 151 -0.11 12.25 18.21
CA VAL A 151 0.18 13.22 19.27
C VAL A 151 0.00 14.66 18.74
N LEU A 152 -0.09 15.64 19.64
CA LEU A 152 -0.37 17.03 19.28
C LEU A 152 0.73 17.67 18.41
N SER A 153 1.90 17.05 18.31
CA SER A 153 2.99 17.51 17.43
C SER A 153 2.67 17.26 15.94
N GLY A 154 1.60 16.51 15.64
CA GLY A 154 1.27 16.03 14.31
C GLY A 154 2.00 14.74 13.93
N LYS A 155 2.89 14.25 14.81
CA LYS A 155 3.61 12.98 14.66
C LYS A 155 2.84 11.81 15.25
N TYR A 156 3.36 10.62 15.01
CA TYR A 156 2.86 9.37 15.61
C TYR A 156 3.98 8.69 16.39
N ASN A 157 3.66 8.28 17.62
CA ASN A 157 4.57 7.54 18.49
C ASN A 157 4.01 6.15 18.79
N SER A 158 4.89 5.16 18.98
CA SER A 158 4.46 3.82 19.40
C SER A 158 3.98 3.86 20.85
N PHE A 159 2.87 3.19 21.15
CA PHE A 159 2.37 3.01 22.50
C PHE A 159 2.09 1.53 22.76
N GLU A 160 2.77 0.98 23.75
CA GLU A 160 2.66 -0.39 24.19
C GLU A 160 2.35 -0.43 25.69
N LYS A 161 2.01 -1.61 26.20
CA LYS A 161 1.60 -1.78 27.60
C LYS A 161 2.61 -1.21 28.61
N SER A 162 3.91 -1.29 28.34
CA SER A 162 4.96 -0.83 29.24
C SER A 162 5.85 0.26 28.65
N LYS A 163 5.58 0.73 27.43
CA LYS A 163 6.45 1.66 26.72
C LYS A 163 5.69 2.71 25.93
N PHE A 164 6.26 3.91 25.91
CA PHE A 164 5.92 4.95 24.96
C PHE A 164 7.16 5.22 24.11
N ASP A 165 7.12 4.75 22.87
CA ASP A 165 8.28 4.58 22.01
C ASP A 165 9.43 3.83 22.73
N ASP A 166 10.60 4.44 22.86
CA ASP A 166 11.76 3.84 23.55
C ASP A 166 11.77 4.09 25.07
N ALA A 167 10.80 4.84 25.60
CA ALA A 167 10.70 5.18 27.02
C ALA A 167 9.84 4.16 27.79
N THR A 168 10.31 3.72 28.96
CA THR A 168 9.56 2.81 29.85
C THR A 168 8.54 3.60 30.65
N ILE A 169 7.31 3.09 30.73
CA ILE A 169 6.27 3.65 31.60
C ILE A 169 6.51 3.15 33.03
N THR A 170 6.85 4.08 33.93
CA THR A 170 7.14 3.79 35.34
C THR A 170 5.88 3.84 36.20
N THR A 171 4.97 4.77 35.89
CA THR A 171 3.64 4.87 36.50
C THR A 171 2.62 4.94 35.39
N ALA A 172 1.78 3.91 35.27
CA ALA A 172 0.78 3.80 34.22
C ALA A 172 -0.62 4.17 34.70
N ASP A 173 -1.46 4.60 33.75
CA ASP A 173 -2.92 4.64 33.88
C ASP A 173 -3.45 5.50 35.06
N ARG A 174 -2.77 6.60 35.44
CA ARG A 174 -3.32 7.56 36.41
C ARG A 174 -4.45 8.34 35.74
N PHE A 175 -5.68 7.99 36.05
CA PHE A 175 -6.88 8.53 35.40
C PHE A 175 -7.42 9.71 36.19
N VAL A 176 -7.60 10.84 35.51
CA VAL A 176 -8.04 12.11 36.11
C VAL A 176 -9.25 12.68 35.36
N SER A 177 -9.82 13.78 35.85
CA SER A 177 -11.11 14.34 35.35
C SER A 177 -11.16 14.63 33.85
N ASN A 178 -10.02 14.94 33.22
CA ASN A 178 -9.92 15.27 31.79
C ASN A 178 -8.86 14.45 31.04
N GLY A 179 -8.51 13.25 31.53
CA GLY A 179 -7.57 12.40 30.79
C GLY A 179 -6.78 11.38 31.60
N VAL A 180 -5.70 10.89 31.00
CA VAL A 180 -4.80 9.87 31.57
C VAL A 180 -3.37 10.41 31.63
N LEU A 181 -2.71 10.25 32.77
CA LEU A 181 -1.30 10.53 32.96
C LEU A 181 -0.51 9.22 33.05
N HIS A 182 0.54 9.13 32.24
CA HIS A 182 1.60 8.13 32.34
C HIS A 182 2.90 8.83 32.68
N VAL A 183 3.69 8.28 33.60
CA VAL A 183 5.05 8.75 33.88
C VAL A 183 6.04 7.87 33.13
N ILE A 184 7.02 8.48 32.46
CA ILE A 184 8.04 7.78 31.67
C ILE A 184 9.46 8.08 32.15
N ASP A 185 10.37 7.13 31.96
CA ASP A 185 11.76 7.18 32.43
C ASP A 185 12.72 7.95 31.51
N LYS A 186 12.28 8.31 30.29
CA LYS A 186 13.08 8.96 29.25
C LYS A 186 12.24 9.95 28.44
N PRO A 187 12.81 11.06 27.96
CA PRO A 187 12.13 11.96 27.03
C PRO A 187 12.03 11.30 25.65
N VAL A 188 10.88 11.46 24.99
CA VAL A 188 10.67 10.97 23.62
C VAL A 188 10.91 12.11 22.61
N PRO A 189 11.95 12.04 21.78
CA PRO A 189 12.27 13.11 20.83
C PRO A 189 11.23 13.23 19.72
N VAL A 190 11.11 14.42 19.13
CA VAL A 190 10.31 14.64 17.93
C VAL A 190 11.10 14.14 16.73
N LEU A 191 10.71 12.99 16.19
CA LEU A 191 11.34 12.45 14.98
C LEU A 191 10.77 13.13 13.73
N GLN A 192 11.65 13.32 12.75
CA GLN A 192 11.25 13.73 11.41
C GLN A 192 10.48 12.59 10.72
N ASN A 193 9.55 12.92 9.83
CA ASN A 193 9.06 11.95 8.85
C ASN A 193 10.07 11.77 7.71
N ILE A 194 9.82 10.77 6.86
CA ILE A 194 10.67 10.47 5.70
C ILE A 194 10.80 11.67 4.76
N TRP A 195 9.72 12.41 4.50
CA TRP A 195 9.81 13.60 3.65
C TRP A 195 10.70 14.70 4.24
N GLU A 196 10.54 15.03 5.53
CA GLU A 196 11.39 15.99 6.25
C GLU A 196 12.87 15.53 6.26
N TYR A 197 13.10 14.24 6.45
CA TYR A 197 14.44 13.65 6.38
C TYR A 197 15.05 13.77 4.98
N ILE A 198 14.29 13.48 3.92
CA ILE A 198 14.71 13.68 2.53
C ILE A 198 15.12 15.15 2.29
N ASN A 199 14.30 16.12 2.72
CA ASN A 199 14.59 17.55 2.53
C ASN A 199 15.84 18.01 3.30
N SER A 200 15.99 17.58 4.54
CA SER A 200 17.13 17.96 5.39
C SER A 200 18.46 17.32 5.01
N THR A 201 18.46 16.29 4.15
CA THR A 201 19.67 15.54 3.77
C THR A 201 20.02 15.66 2.27
N THR A 202 19.45 16.64 1.57
CA THR A 202 19.76 16.93 0.16
C THR A 202 21.24 17.26 -0.07
N GLY A 203 21.91 17.90 0.89
CA GLY A 203 23.36 18.17 0.82
C GLY A 203 24.25 16.95 1.07
N THR A 204 23.68 15.84 1.56
CA THR A 204 24.41 14.61 1.88
C THR A 204 24.18 13.52 0.83
N TYR A 205 22.93 13.32 0.41
CA TYR A 205 22.54 12.28 -0.52
C TYR A 205 22.05 12.88 -1.83
N GLU A 206 22.76 12.60 -2.92
CA GLU A 206 22.38 13.05 -4.27
C GLU A 206 21.01 12.52 -4.69
N GLN A 207 20.66 11.30 -4.23
CA GLN A 207 19.32 10.73 -4.40
C GLN A 207 18.24 11.66 -3.83
N ASN A 208 18.44 12.16 -2.60
CA ASN A 208 17.45 13.02 -1.96
C ASN A 208 17.40 14.39 -2.61
N ALA A 209 18.54 14.95 -3.03
CA ALA A 209 18.57 16.17 -3.83
C ALA A 209 17.75 16.02 -5.13
N PHE A 210 17.93 14.89 -5.83
CA PHE A 210 17.15 14.58 -7.02
C PHE A 210 15.64 14.46 -6.74
N VAL A 211 15.26 13.71 -5.70
CA VAL A 211 13.84 13.52 -5.30
C VAL A 211 13.17 14.85 -4.98
N VAL A 212 13.82 15.72 -4.21
CA VAL A 212 13.29 17.06 -3.88
C VAL A 212 13.15 17.94 -5.12
N ALA A 213 14.06 17.82 -6.08
CA ALA A 213 14.01 18.58 -7.33
C ALA A 213 12.85 18.20 -8.27
N GLN A 214 12.13 17.09 -8.03
CA GLN A 214 11.04 16.62 -8.90
C GLN A 214 9.70 17.37 -8.71
N ASN A 215 9.75 18.65 -8.36
CA ASN A 215 8.57 19.48 -8.15
C ASN A 215 7.91 19.90 -9.46
N TYR A 216 6.59 19.96 -9.48
CA TYR A 216 5.80 20.47 -10.60
C TYR A 216 4.59 21.25 -10.09
N MET A 217 4.09 22.17 -10.91
CA MET A 217 2.90 22.95 -10.61
C MET A 217 1.69 22.28 -11.25
N THR A 218 0.62 22.13 -10.49
CA THR A 218 -0.67 21.63 -11.00
C THR A 218 -1.82 22.47 -10.47
N PHE A 219 -2.97 22.34 -11.10
CA PHE A 219 -4.19 22.99 -10.68
C PHE A 219 -4.98 22.09 -9.73
N ASP A 220 -5.35 22.63 -8.57
CA ASP A 220 -6.21 22.00 -7.57
C ASP A 220 -7.52 22.80 -7.46
N PRO A 221 -8.64 22.26 -7.99
CA PRO A 221 -9.94 22.90 -7.93
C PRO A 221 -10.40 23.27 -6.52
N SER A 222 -9.97 22.52 -5.49
CA SER A 222 -10.38 22.75 -4.10
C SER A 222 -9.75 23.99 -3.47
N GLN A 223 -8.63 24.45 -4.03
CA GLN A 223 -7.90 25.65 -3.60
C GLN A 223 -8.15 26.83 -4.54
N ALA A 224 -9.00 26.65 -5.55
CA ALA A 224 -9.32 27.65 -6.54
C ALA A 224 -10.57 28.44 -6.16
N ILE A 225 -10.60 29.72 -6.53
CA ILE A 225 -11.78 30.56 -6.35
C ILE A 225 -12.63 30.46 -7.62
N ILE A 226 -13.90 30.08 -7.48
CA ILE A 226 -14.86 30.09 -8.58
C ILE A 226 -15.23 31.54 -8.90
N ASP A 227 -15.05 31.95 -10.15
CA ASP A 227 -15.36 33.30 -10.62
C ASP A 227 -16.72 33.34 -11.32
N SER A 228 -17.02 32.34 -12.15
CA SER A 228 -18.32 32.20 -12.82
C SER A 228 -18.62 30.73 -13.14
N ILE A 229 -19.79 30.45 -13.73
CA ILE A 229 -20.17 29.10 -14.20
C ILE A 229 -20.36 29.17 -15.71
N ASN A 230 -19.82 28.20 -16.43
CA ASN A 230 -20.01 28.08 -17.87
C ASN A 230 -21.48 27.77 -18.17
N VAL A 231 -22.15 28.65 -18.91
CA VAL A 231 -23.57 28.54 -19.23
C VAL A 231 -23.92 27.38 -20.18
N VAL A 232 -22.91 26.82 -20.88
CA VAL A 232 -23.10 25.72 -21.83
C VAL A 232 -22.79 24.38 -21.19
N THR A 233 -21.66 24.26 -20.49
CA THR A 233 -21.23 22.98 -19.90
C THR A 233 -21.66 22.79 -18.46
N GLY A 234 -22.00 23.88 -17.75
CA GLY A 234 -22.29 23.86 -16.32
C GLY A 234 -21.04 23.82 -15.43
N ASP A 235 -19.84 23.82 -16.02
CA ASP A 235 -18.59 23.70 -15.27
C ASP A 235 -18.20 25.03 -14.60
N PRO A 236 -17.60 25.00 -13.39
CA PRO A 236 -17.06 26.18 -12.76
C PRO A 236 -15.88 26.76 -13.55
N ILE A 237 -15.89 28.07 -13.76
CA ILE A 237 -14.79 28.85 -14.31
C ILE A 237 -14.04 29.47 -13.13
N TYR A 238 -12.77 29.08 -12.98
CA TYR A 238 -11.94 29.52 -11.87
C TYR A 238 -11.22 30.85 -12.18
N ARG A 239 -11.06 31.66 -11.14
CA ARG A 239 -10.30 32.92 -11.21
C ARG A 239 -8.85 32.63 -11.60
N PRO A 240 -8.30 33.30 -12.64
CA PRO A 240 -6.91 33.15 -13.02
C PRO A 240 -5.95 33.38 -11.84
N GLY A 241 -4.94 32.52 -11.71
CA GLY A 241 -3.94 32.59 -10.65
C GLY A 241 -4.37 31.98 -9.31
N THR A 242 -5.58 31.45 -9.19
CA THR A 242 -6.01 30.68 -8.00
C THR A 242 -5.89 29.17 -8.24
N GLY A 243 -5.80 28.38 -7.17
CA GLY A 243 -5.74 26.90 -7.27
C GLY A 243 -4.41 26.32 -7.77
N ILE A 244 -3.36 27.12 -7.95
CA ILE A 244 -2.06 26.60 -8.36
C ILE A 244 -1.34 26.03 -7.12
N VAL A 245 -1.04 24.73 -7.14
CA VAL A 245 -0.36 24.04 -6.04
C VAL A 245 0.95 23.41 -6.52
N TYR A 246 1.95 23.42 -5.64
CA TYR A 246 3.22 22.74 -5.86
C TYR A 246 3.12 21.30 -5.37
N ARG A 247 3.35 20.34 -6.27
CA ARG A 247 3.40 18.91 -5.98
C ARG A 247 4.76 18.34 -6.39
N ASN A 248 5.02 17.10 -5.99
CA ASN A 248 6.29 16.43 -6.27
C ASN A 248 6.02 15.06 -6.90
N ASN A 249 6.66 14.78 -8.04
CA ASN A 249 6.40 13.57 -8.81
C ASN A 249 6.72 12.29 -8.03
N PHE A 250 7.69 12.31 -7.11
CA PHE A 250 7.99 11.15 -6.28
C PHE A 250 6.84 10.84 -5.33
N ASN A 251 6.33 11.86 -4.63
CA ASN A 251 5.22 11.67 -3.69
C ASN A 251 3.92 11.25 -4.40
N ASP A 252 3.67 11.75 -5.61
CA ASP A 252 2.44 11.41 -6.35
C ASP A 252 2.52 10.04 -7.03
N ARG A 253 3.67 9.70 -7.64
CA ARG A 253 3.80 8.45 -8.42
C ARG A 253 4.23 7.27 -7.56
N VAL A 254 5.04 7.49 -6.53
CA VAL A 254 5.56 6.46 -5.61
C VAL A 254 4.69 6.40 -4.36
N TYR A 255 5.09 6.99 -3.24
CA TYR A 255 4.25 7.09 -2.05
C TYR A 255 4.37 8.49 -1.50
N ASP A 256 3.27 9.03 -0.99
CA ASP A 256 3.28 10.30 -0.27
C ASP A 256 3.89 10.08 1.12
N VAL A 257 5.23 10.11 1.17
CA VAL A 257 6.01 9.83 2.39
C VAL A 257 5.95 10.96 3.41
N LYS A 258 5.07 11.96 3.21
CA LYS A 258 4.65 12.96 4.19
C LYS A 258 3.58 12.43 5.15
N GLN A 259 2.83 11.41 4.73
CA GLN A 259 1.72 10.86 5.49
C GLN A 259 2.23 10.22 6.79
N GLU A 260 1.75 10.72 7.92
CA GLU A 260 2.17 10.28 9.25
C GLU A 260 1.36 9.09 9.76
N ASP A 261 0.11 8.94 9.28
CA ASP A 261 -0.80 7.85 9.59
C ASP A 261 -0.35 6.51 8.98
N LYS A 262 0.42 6.57 7.89
CA LYS A 262 1.07 5.42 7.26
C LYS A 262 2.49 5.20 7.76
N VAL A 263 3.00 4.00 7.48
CA VAL A 263 4.38 3.62 7.79
C VAL A 263 5.08 3.19 6.51
N PHE A 264 6.28 3.69 6.27
CA PHE A 264 7.06 3.37 5.08
C PHE A 264 8.48 2.92 5.41
N THR A 265 9.11 2.25 4.45
CA THR A 265 10.55 2.00 4.45
C THR A 265 11.15 2.65 3.20
N TYR A 266 12.14 3.52 3.41
CA TYR A 266 12.80 4.27 2.34
C TYR A 266 14.26 3.82 2.20
N PHE A 267 14.68 3.52 0.98
CA PHE A 267 16.03 3.07 0.67
C PHE A 267 16.80 4.20 -0.01
N ILE A 268 17.95 4.56 0.53
CA ILE A 268 18.87 5.56 0.01
C ILE A 268 20.10 4.82 -0.48
N LEU A 269 20.39 4.88 -1.78
CA LEU A 269 21.66 4.39 -2.29
C LEU A 269 22.79 5.36 -1.88
N THR A 270 23.99 4.84 -1.58
CA THR A 270 25.16 5.72 -1.49
C THR A 270 25.36 6.47 -2.82
N ASN A 271 25.97 7.66 -2.81
CA ASN A 271 26.07 8.49 -4.03
C ASN A 271 26.75 7.75 -5.19
N ASN A 272 27.77 6.94 -4.90
CA ASN A 272 28.43 6.10 -5.91
C ASN A 272 27.46 5.06 -6.51
N SER A 273 26.70 4.38 -5.65
CA SER A 273 25.74 3.35 -6.06
C SER A 273 24.55 3.94 -6.80
N PHE A 274 24.05 5.10 -6.36
CA PHE A 274 22.98 5.84 -7.02
C PHE A 274 23.42 6.26 -8.43
N THR A 275 24.62 6.82 -8.56
CA THR A 275 25.19 7.21 -9.86
C THR A 275 25.33 6.00 -10.76
N ALA A 276 25.99 4.93 -10.30
CA ALA A 276 26.20 3.71 -11.09
C ALA A 276 24.88 3.07 -11.56
N GLU A 277 23.89 3.01 -10.68
CA GLU A 277 22.57 2.46 -11.01
C GLU A 277 21.80 3.37 -11.97
N SER A 278 21.86 4.70 -11.79
CA SER A 278 21.21 5.62 -12.72
C SER A 278 21.88 5.61 -14.11
N ASP A 279 23.20 5.45 -14.17
CA ASP A 279 23.96 5.36 -15.41
C ASP A 279 23.68 4.06 -16.17
N SER A 280 23.52 2.94 -15.45
CA SER A 280 23.16 1.65 -16.04
C SER A 280 21.82 1.70 -16.78
N LEU A 281 20.91 2.59 -16.36
CA LEU A 281 19.59 2.77 -16.95
C LEU A 281 19.55 3.73 -18.16
N LYS A 282 20.59 4.54 -18.38
CA LYS A 282 20.63 5.53 -19.48
C LYS A 282 20.36 4.95 -20.88
N PRO A 283 20.88 3.77 -21.26
CA PRO A 283 20.57 3.17 -22.56
C PRO A 283 19.08 2.93 -22.79
N TYR A 284 18.33 2.62 -21.72
CA TYR A 284 16.90 2.31 -21.78
C TYR A 284 16.02 3.56 -21.72
N TYR A 285 16.51 4.67 -21.16
CA TYR A 285 15.76 5.93 -21.05
C TYR A 285 16.30 7.03 -21.95
N LYS A 286 17.04 6.65 -23.00
CA LYS A 286 17.61 7.57 -23.99
C LYS A 286 16.55 8.46 -24.61
N SER A 287 16.75 9.77 -24.60
CA SER A 287 15.92 10.74 -25.32
C SER A 287 16.79 11.69 -26.15
N ALA A 288 16.16 12.58 -26.91
CA ALA A 288 16.88 13.62 -27.66
C ALA A 288 17.68 14.59 -26.76
N SER A 289 17.30 14.73 -25.48
CA SER A 289 18.00 15.57 -24.51
C SER A 289 18.79 14.72 -23.52
N ALA A 290 20.10 14.99 -23.40
CA ALA A 290 20.95 14.32 -22.42
C ALA A 290 20.48 14.57 -20.98
N THR A 291 20.06 15.81 -20.67
CA THR A 291 19.50 16.17 -19.35
C THR A 291 18.20 15.44 -19.06
N TYR A 292 17.32 15.29 -20.07
CA TYR A 292 16.08 14.54 -19.89
C TYR A 292 16.34 13.05 -19.72
N THR A 293 17.31 12.49 -20.46
CA THR A 293 17.78 11.11 -20.29
C THR A 293 18.29 10.87 -18.87
N ASP A 294 19.10 11.78 -18.33
CA ASP A 294 19.60 11.73 -16.96
C ASP A 294 18.45 11.77 -15.93
N THR A 295 17.51 12.70 -16.12
CA THR A 295 16.33 12.84 -15.25
C THR A 295 15.45 11.59 -15.26
N LEU A 296 15.17 11.02 -16.44
CA LEU A 296 14.38 9.80 -16.58
C LEU A 296 15.07 8.60 -15.93
N SER A 297 16.39 8.46 -16.13
CA SER A 297 17.15 7.34 -15.59
C SER A 297 17.17 7.39 -14.06
N LYS A 298 17.48 8.57 -13.48
CA LYS A 298 17.41 8.81 -12.04
C LYS A 298 16.02 8.60 -11.47
N PHE A 299 14.96 9.04 -12.15
CA PHE A 299 13.59 8.80 -11.71
C PHE A 299 13.27 7.30 -11.68
N ASN A 300 13.70 6.55 -12.70
CA ASN A 300 13.49 5.11 -12.74
C ASN A 300 14.38 4.32 -11.78
N THR A 301 15.46 4.91 -11.26
CA THR A 301 16.19 4.39 -10.11
C THR A 301 15.41 4.60 -8.81
N VAL A 302 14.92 5.82 -8.53
CA VAL A 302 14.30 6.13 -7.23
C VAL A 302 12.86 5.65 -7.09
N LYS A 303 12.11 5.49 -8.19
CA LYS A 303 10.67 5.19 -8.16
C LYS A 303 10.31 3.90 -7.42
N ASP A 304 11.28 3.00 -7.25
CA ASP A 304 11.10 1.74 -6.56
C ASP A 304 11.65 1.77 -5.12
N LEU A 305 12.44 2.78 -4.73
CA LEU A 305 13.16 2.82 -3.45
C LEU A 305 12.32 3.29 -2.24
N ALA A 306 11.00 3.24 -2.33
CA ALA A 306 10.10 3.43 -1.19
C ALA A 306 8.99 2.38 -1.21
N VAL A 307 8.72 1.78 -0.06
CA VAL A 307 7.69 0.76 0.13
C VAL A 307 6.82 1.09 1.34
N GLU A 308 5.54 0.73 1.28
CA GLU A 308 4.65 0.80 2.44
C GLU A 308 4.93 -0.41 3.37
N GLY A 309 4.95 -0.17 4.67
CA GLY A 309 5.32 -1.13 5.70
C GLY A 309 6.65 -0.85 6.38
N LEU A 310 6.80 -1.40 7.60
CA LEU A 310 8.02 -1.36 8.38
C LEU A 310 8.78 -2.68 8.24
N TYR A 311 10.01 -2.62 7.73
CA TYR A 311 10.89 -3.78 7.61
C TYR A 311 12.12 -3.56 8.48
N PRO A 312 12.12 -3.98 9.76
CA PRO A 312 13.24 -3.73 10.65
C PRO A 312 14.44 -4.62 10.29
N ALA A 313 15.66 -4.14 10.56
CA ALA A 313 16.89 -4.79 10.09
C ALA A 313 17.08 -6.21 10.64
N ASN A 314 16.51 -6.51 11.81
CA ASN A 314 16.54 -7.83 12.43
C ASN A 314 15.51 -8.82 11.85
N ALA A 315 14.59 -8.36 11.00
CA ALA A 315 13.57 -9.18 10.35
C ALA A 315 13.39 -8.75 8.88
N LEU A 316 14.50 -8.44 8.21
CA LEU A 316 14.51 -8.01 6.81
C LEU A 316 14.16 -9.21 5.90
N PRO A 317 13.13 -9.12 5.05
CA PRO A 317 12.84 -10.17 4.08
C PRO A 317 13.89 -10.20 2.97
N ALA A 318 14.00 -11.31 2.24
CA ALA A 318 14.95 -11.43 1.12
C ALA A 318 14.69 -10.41 0.00
N PHE A 319 13.41 -10.05 -0.21
CA PHE A 319 13.02 -8.95 -1.08
C PHE A 319 11.73 -8.30 -0.59
N VAL A 320 11.49 -7.06 -1.04
CA VAL A 320 10.20 -6.37 -0.93
C VAL A 320 9.70 -5.95 -2.30
N LEU A 321 8.38 -5.80 -2.48
CA LEU A 321 7.82 -5.32 -3.75
C LEU A 321 7.67 -3.80 -3.71
N SER A 322 8.19 -3.13 -4.74
CA SER A 322 7.92 -1.71 -4.96
C SER A 322 6.43 -1.48 -5.30
N LYS A 323 5.98 -0.23 -5.28
CA LYS A 323 4.64 0.13 -5.78
C LYS A 323 4.38 -0.32 -7.21
N ASN A 324 5.43 -0.40 -8.03
CA ASN A 324 5.35 -0.82 -9.43
C ASN A 324 5.47 -2.34 -9.60
N GLY A 325 5.51 -3.12 -8.50
CA GLY A 325 5.69 -4.57 -8.54
C GLY A 325 7.10 -5.00 -8.93
N THR A 326 8.10 -4.14 -8.75
CA THR A 326 9.52 -4.50 -8.91
C THR A 326 10.01 -5.17 -7.63
N PRO A 327 10.50 -6.42 -7.66
CA PRO A 327 11.18 -7.02 -6.51
C PRO A 327 12.49 -6.29 -6.22
N ILE A 328 12.65 -5.87 -4.97
CA ILE A 328 13.81 -5.16 -4.45
C ILE A 328 14.53 -6.12 -3.52
N PRO A 329 15.66 -6.71 -3.94
CA PRO A 329 16.45 -7.57 -3.07
C PRO A 329 17.02 -6.77 -1.91
N LEU A 330 16.89 -7.30 -0.70
CA LEU A 330 17.39 -6.67 0.51
C LEU A 330 18.42 -7.57 1.18
N SER A 331 19.55 -6.97 1.56
CA SER A 331 20.57 -7.64 2.36
C SER A 331 20.98 -6.76 3.53
N ALA A 332 21.00 -7.34 4.74
CA ALA A 332 21.48 -6.65 5.92
C ALA A 332 22.96 -6.23 5.78
N SER A 333 23.77 -6.97 5.03
CA SER A 333 25.19 -6.61 4.78
C SER A 333 25.36 -5.39 3.88
N ALA A 334 24.32 -5.01 3.14
CA ALA A 334 24.33 -3.83 2.28
C ALA A 334 23.94 -2.55 3.04
N ILE A 335 23.39 -2.67 4.25
CA ILE A 335 22.99 -1.52 5.07
C ILE A 335 24.23 -0.85 5.66
N VAL A 336 24.46 0.39 5.25
CA VAL A 336 25.52 1.27 5.75
C VAL A 336 25.07 2.05 6.98
N ALA A 337 23.83 2.54 6.96
CA ALA A 337 23.26 3.31 8.05
C ALA A 337 21.75 3.11 8.12
N THR A 338 21.19 3.28 9.32
CA THR A 338 19.75 3.19 9.57
C THR A 338 19.29 4.44 10.29
N LYS A 339 18.16 5.00 9.87
CA LYS A 339 17.52 6.15 10.51
C LYS A 339 16.06 5.83 10.83
N LYS A 340 15.73 5.80 12.13
CA LYS A 340 14.34 5.76 12.62
C LYS A 340 13.68 7.13 12.39
N LEU A 341 12.43 7.11 11.94
CA LEU A 341 11.64 8.28 11.55
C LEU A 341 10.21 8.14 12.10
N SER A 342 9.45 9.24 12.20
CA SER A 342 8.11 9.21 12.81
C SER A 342 7.12 8.33 12.04
N ASN A 343 7.25 8.30 10.71
CA ASN A 343 6.41 7.51 9.81
C ASN A 343 7.16 6.36 9.13
N GLY A 344 8.24 5.86 9.75
CA GLY A 344 8.96 4.72 9.19
C GLY A 344 10.44 4.63 9.50
N ILE A 345 11.18 4.08 8.54
CA ILE A 345 12.62 3.86 8.64
C ILE A 345 13.27 4.16 7.29
N ALA A 346 14.48 4.73 7.33
CA ALA A 346 15.31 4.92 6.16
C ALA A 346 16.61 4.10 6.30
N TYR A 347 16.97 3.39 5.22
CA TYR A 347 18.20 2.62 5.12
C TYR A 347 19.11 3.24 4.08
N VAL A 348 20.37 3.52 4.45
CA VAL A 348 21.42 3.85 3.49
C VAL A 348 22.06 2.54 3.05
N MET A 349 22.09 2.29 1.74
CA MET A 349 22.43 1.01 1.13
C MET A 349 23.64 1.17 0.18
N ASN A 350 24.63 0.28 0.31
CA ASN A 350 25.76 0.19 -0.63
C ASN A 350 25.33 -0.33 -2.00
N ASN A 351 24.27 -1.12 -2.10
CA ASN A 351 23.71 -1.58 -3.34
C ASN A 351 22.28 -2.07 -3.13
N VAL A 352 21.51 -2.09 -4.21
CA VAL A 352 20.21 -2.74 -4.30
C VAL A 352 20.16 -3.40 -5.67
N ASP A 353 20.46 -4.70 -5.73
CA ASP A 353 20.72 -5.44 -6.97
C ASP A 353 19.41 -5.83 -7.69
N VAL A 354 18.57 -4.85 -8.00
CA VAL A 354 17.33 -5.08 -8.77
C VAL A 354 17.70 -5.58 -10.17
N LEU A 355 17.22 -6.78 -10.52
CA LEU A 355 17.44 -7.31 -11.86
C LEU A 355 16.86 -6.38 -12.92
N THR A 356 17.64 -6.06 -13.95
CA THR A 356 17.20 -5.17 -15.05
C THR A 356 15.90 -5.65 -15.69
N ALA A 357 15.75 -6.97 -15.87
CA ALA A 357 14.52 -7.57 -16.40
C ALA A 357 13.28 -7.27 -15.55
N ASP A 358 13.44 -7.16 -14.23
CA ASP A 358 12.33 -6.91 -13.31
C ASP A 358 11.85 -5.46 -13.34
N LYS A 359 12.69 -4.52 -13.80
CA LYS A 359 12.35 -3.10 -13.96
C LYS A 359 11.44 -2.84 -15.16
N PHE A 360 11.41 -3.75 -16.14
CA PHE A 360 10.67 -3.59 -17.39
C PHE A 360 9.54 -4.62 -17.47
N LYS A 361 8.31 -4.15 -17.29
CA LYS A 361 7.13 -5.01 -17.34
C LYS A 361 6.61 -5.12 -18.77
N GLN A 362 6.09 -6.29 -19.12
CA GLN A 362 5.31 -6.45 -20.35
C GLN A 362 4.02 -5.61 -20.28
N VAL A 363 3.51 -5.19 -21.43
CA VAL A 363 2.23 -4.50 -21.52
C VAL A 363 1.29 -5.24 -22.46
N THR A 364 0.03 -5.34 -22.04
CA THR A 364 -1.06 -5.89 -22.84
C THR A 364 -1.94 -4.73 -23.29
N ILE A 365 -2.19 -4.64 -24.60
CA ILE A 365 -3.12 -3.72 -25.22
C ILE A 365 -4.37 -4.51 -25.57
N GLU A 366 -5.48 -4.17 -24.95
CA GLU A 366 -6.77 -4.77 -25.26
C GLU A 366 -7.31 -4.18 -26.57
N GLY A 367 -7.71 -5.05 -27.49
CA GLY A 367 -8.13 -4.68 -28.83
C GLY A 367 -9.40 -3.84 -28.82
N GLU A 368 -10.31 -4.06 -27.86
CA GLU A 368 -11.53 -3.27 -27.70
C GLU A 368 -11.31 -1.85 -27.17
N ARG A 369 -10.05 -1.46 -26.90
CA ARG A 369 -9.68 -0.13 -26.40
C ARG A 369 -8.77 0.65 -27.35
N PRO A 370 -9.14 0.84 -28.63
CA PRO A 370 -8.37 1.67 -29.53
C PRO A 370 -8.42 3.14 -29.07
N ASN A 371 -7.30 3.85 -29.24
CA ASN A 371 -7.27 5.31 -29.04
C ASN A 371 -8.00 6.05 -30.17
N GLY A 372 -8.16 5.40 -31.32
CA GLY A 372 -8.95 5.91 -32.43
C GLY A 372 -8.81 5.06 -33.69
N PHE A 373 -9.36 5.59 -34.77
CA PHE A 373 -9.37 4.97 -36.09
C PHE A 373 -8.96 5.98 -37.16
N GLN A 374 -8.53 5.50 -38.32
CA GLN A 374 -8.17 6.35 -39.46
C GLN A 374 -9.32 7.26 -39.92
N SER A 375 -10.56 6.76 -39.90
CA SER A 375 -11.77 7.49 -40.29
C SER A 375 -12.98 6.91 -39.56
N ASP A 376 -14.10 7.64 -39.52
CA ASP A 376 -15.31 7.15 -38.86
C ASP A 376 -15.87 5.91 -39.59
N LYS A 377 -15.89 4.80 -38.85
CA LYS A 377 -16.54 3.54 -39.19
C LYS A 377 -17.23 2.93 -37.98
N SER A 378 -17.75 3.78 -37.09
CA SER A 378 -18.47 3.36 -35.88
C SER A 378 -19.57 2.32 -36.17
N GLY A 379 -20.33 2.48 -37.25
CA GLY A 379 -21.36 1.51 -37.68
C GLY A 379 -20.83 0.14 -38.16
N ASN A 380 -19.54 0.02 -38.44
CA ASN A 380 -18.87 -1.22 -38.85
C ASN A 380 -18.02 -1.85 -37.73
N THR A 381 -17.81 -1.10 -36.65
CA THR A 381 -16.95 -1.48 -35.53
C THR A 381 -17.77 -2.14 -34.44
N ASN A 382 -17.42 -3.38 -34.11
CA ASN A 382 -18.05 -4.15 -33.06
C ASN A 382 -17.04 -4.42 -31.94
N TYR A 383 -17.44 -4.11 -30.70
CA TYR A 383 -16.73 -4.56 -29.50
C TYR A 383 -17.51 -5.74 -28.93
N ARG A 384 -16.96 -6.95 -29.05
CA ARG A 384 -17.70 -8.19 -28.78
C ARG A 384 -17.25 -8.79 -27.46
N THR A 385 -18.19 -9.31 -26.68
CA THR A 385 -17.89 -10.24 -25.59
C THR A 385 -17.95 -11.66 -26.13
N ARG A 386 -16.88 -12.43 -25.92
CA ARG A 386 -16.73 -13.77 -26.48
C ARG A 386 -16.27 -14.76 -25.43
N TYR A 387 -16.45 -16.04 -25.73
CA TYR A 387 -16.02 -17.14 -24.88
C TYR A 387 -15.02 -18.01 -25.64
N ASP A 388 -13.82 -18.12 -25.08
CA ASP A 388 -12.79 -19.02 -25.54
C ASP A 388 -13.09 -20.43 -25.00
N THR A 389 -13.54 -21.31 -25.90
CA THR A 389 -13.90 -22.69 -25.54
C THR A 389 -12.70 -23.57 -25.18
N ILE A 390 -11.48 -23.17 -25.59
CA ILE A 390 -10.25 -23.91 -25.32
C ILE A 390 -9.72 -23.53 -23.93
N ASN A 391 -9.54 -22.24 -23.68
CA ASN A 391 -9.00 -21.73 -22.42
C ASN A 391 -10.07 -21.49 -21.34
N LYS A 392 -11.35 -21.72 -21.67
CA LYS A 392 -12.52 -21.59 -20.78
C LYS A 392 -12.64 -20.22 -20.11
N ARG A 393 -12.40 -19.15 -20.87
CA ARG A 393 -12.43 -17.77 -20.38
C ARG A 393 -13.30 -16.88 -21.26
N TYR A 394 -13.96 -15.90 -20.64
CA TYR A 394 -14.53 -14.78 -21.38
C TYR A 394 -13.43 -13.79 -21.74
N TYR A 395 -13.55 -13.17 -22.91
CA TYR A 395 -12.67 -12.10 -23.38
C TYR A 395 -13.46 -11.09 -24.22
N TRP A 396 -12.84 -9.94 -24.50
CA TRP A 396 -13.40 -8.91 -25.35
C TRP A 396 -12.52 -8.75 -26.58
N ASP A 397 -13.12 -8.55 -27.74
CA ASP A 397 -12.36 -8.25 -28.94
C ASP A 397 -12.93 -7.08 -29.71
N LEU A 398 -12.06 -6.46 -30.50
CA LEU A 398 -12.43 -5.57 -31.59
C LEU A 398 -12.66 -6.41 -32.84
N MET A 399 -13.76 -6.15 -33.54
CA MET A 399 -14.01 -6.64 -34.89
C MET A 399 -14.54 -5.51 -35.77
N VAL A 400 -13.84 -5.19 -36.86
CA VAL A 400 -14.28 -4.24 -37.88
C VAL A 400 -14.46 -4.97 -39.20
N THR A 401 -15.67 -4.98 -39.74
CA THR A 401 -15.99 -5.68 -41.00
C THR A 401 -16.77 -4.76 -41.94
N GLY A 402 -16.60 -4.96 -43.26
CA GLY A 402 -17.35 -4.20 -44.26
C GLY A 402 -17.08 -2.68 -44.26
N HIS A 403 -15.95 -2.22 -43.74
CA HIS A 403 -15.64 -0.79 -43.58
C HIS A 403 -15.31 -0.08 -44.91
N GLY A 404 -14.96 -0.84 -45.97
CA GLY A 404 -14.81 -0.31 -47.34
C GLY A 404 -13.64 0.65 -47.58
N VAL A 405 -12.70 0.75 -46.64
CA VAL A 405 -11.55 1.67 -46.71
C VAL A 405 -10.26 0.88 -46.90
N THR A 406 -9.48 1.21 -47.92
CA THR A 406 -8.18 0.57 -48.18
C THR A 406 -7.17 0.94 -47.09
N ALA A 407 -6.48 -0.06 -46.54
CA ALA A 407 -5.49 0.12 -45.46
C ALA A 407 -6.08 0.82 -44.23
N TYR A 408 -7.36 0.54 -43.94
CA TYR A 408 -8.01 0.99 -42.72
C TYR A 408 -7.23 0.52 -41.49
N TYR A 409 -7.15 1.36 -40.47
CA TYR A 409 -6.48 1.00 -39.23
C TYR A 409 -7.20 1.51 -38.00
N ALA A 410 -7.10 0.73 -36.94
CA ALA A 410 -7.27 1.16 -35.55
C ALA A 410 -5.89 1.43 -34.97
N TYR A 411 -5.74 2.46 -34.14
CA TYR A 411 -4.45 2.75 -33.50
C TYR A 411 -4.54 2.78 -31.98
N TYR A 412 -3.43 2.40 -31.35
CA TYR A 412 -3.22 2.35 -29.92
C TYR A 412 -1.96 3.16 -29.59
N SER A 413 -2.04 3.98 -28.56
CA SER A 413 -0.97 4.87 -28.12
C SER A 413 -0.42 4.40 -26.79
N LEU A 414 0.89 4.25 -26.77
CA LEU A 414 1.63 3.63 -25.70
C LEU A 414 2.74 4.59 -25.26
N GLY A 415 2.49 5.35 -24.19
CA GLY A 415 3.43 6.33 -23.66
C GLY A 415 4.46 5.72 -22.71
N GLN A 416 5.61 6.40 -22.57
CA GLN A 416 6.65 6.09 -21.58
C GLN A 416 7.36 4.74 -21.78
N TYR A 417 7.56 4.33 -23.04
CA TYR A 417 8.24 3.07 -23.36
C TYR A 417 9.76 3.25 -23.46
N PRO A 418 10.55 2.38 -22.80
CA PRO A 418 12.01 2.37 -22.92
C PRO A 418 12.56 2.15 -24.33
N SER A 419 13.77 2.67 -24.55
CA SER A 419 14.63 2.38 -25.69
C SER A 419 15.24 0.98 -25.55
N MET A 420 14.57 -0.03 -26.10
CA MET A 420 15.07 -1.40 -26.14
C MET A 420 14.41 -2.21 -27.26
N LYS A 421 14.78 -3.49 -27.33
CA LYS A 421 14.14 -4.47 -28.18
C LYS A 421 12.85 -5.00 -27.53
N TYR A 422 11.85 -5.29 -28.34
CA TYR A 422 10.57 -5.82 -27.90
C TYR A 422 10.14 -6.99 -28.78
N ARG A 423 9.45 -7.97 -28.18
CA ARG A 423 8.67 -9.00 -28.89
C ARG A 423 7.20 -8.61 -28.87
N VAL A 424 6.53 -8.75 -30.01
CA VAL A 424 5.11 -8.47 -30.14
C VAL A 424 4.37 -9.77 -30.37
N TYR A 425 3.42 -10.05 -29.49
CA TYR A 425 2.49 -11.15 -29.61
C TYR A 425 1.09 -10.59 -29.85
N ALA A 426 0.27 -11.34 -30.55
CA ALA A 426 -1.12 -10.99 -30.78
C ALA A 426 -2.03 -12.20 -30.69
N LEU A 427 -3.27 -11.94 -30.27
CA LEU A 427 -4.37 -12.88 -30.39
C LEU A 427 -5.52 -12.22 -31.14
N GLY A 428 -6.04 -12.92 -32.14
CA GLY A 428 -7.20 -12.51 -32.93
C GLY A 428 -7.80 -13.75 -33.58
N VAL A 429 -9.13 -13.82 -33.60
CA VAL A 429 -9.86 -15.03 -34.02
C VAL A 429 -10.83 -14.69 -35.14
N ASN A 430 -10.67 -15.35 -36.29
CA ASN A 430 -11.55 -15.18 -37.44
C ASN A 430 -12.67 -16.23 -37.42
N ASP A 431 -13.82 -15.91 -36.84
CA ASP A 431 -14.97 -16.83 -36.74
C ASP A 431 -16.20 -16.39 -37.55
N PHE A 432 -16.08 -15.28 -38.27
CA PHE A 432 -17.19 -14.59 -38.92
C PHE A 432 -17.17 -14.72 -40.45
N GLN A 433 -16.11 -15.31 -41.03
CA GLN A 433 -16.02 -15.62 -42.45
C GLN A 433 -15.21 -16.89 -42.70
N GLY A 434 -15.35 -17.49 -43.88
CA GLY A 434 -14.67 -18.75 -44.24
C GLY A 434 -13.24 -18.60 -44.77
N THR A 435 -12.76 -17.38 -45.00
CA THR A 435 -11.44 -17.09 -45.58
C THR A 435 -10.50 -16.49 -44.55
N THR A 436 -9.28 -17.02 -44.45
CA THR A 436 -8.19 -16.39 -43.70
C THR A 436 -7.74 -15.12 -44.40
N PHE A 437 -7.32 -14.13 -43.64
CA PHE A 437 -6.77 -12.87 -44.15
C PHE A 437 -5.55 -12.47 -43.34
N ASN A 438 -4.74 -11.60 -43.93
CA ASN A 438 -3.54 -11.08 -43.29
C ASN A 438 -3.83 -9.72 -42.65
N GLN A 439 -3.42 -9.59 -41.39
CA GLN A 439 -3.33 -8.32 -40.68
C GLN A 439 -1.88 -7.97 -40.42
N SER A 440 -1.61 -6.70 -40.30
CA SER A 440 -0.31 -6.17 -39.93
C SER A 440 -0.43 -5.31 -38.68
N VAL A 441 0.54 -5.47 -37.78
CA VAL A 441 0.76 -4.56 -36.66
C VAL A 441 1.93 -3.65 -37.06
N VAL A 442 1.62 -2.39 -37.36
CA VAL A 442 2.62 -1.37 -37.70
C VAL A 442 2.98 -0.63 -36.43
N VAL A 443 4.23 -0.76 -35.98
CA VAL A 443 4.75 -0.07 -34.80
C VAL A 443 5.48 1.18 -35.26
N LYS A 444 5.10 2.32 -34.71
CA LYS A 444 5.69 3.64 -35.02
C LYS A 444 6.20 4.31 -33.75
N ALA A 445 7.38 4.91 -33.82
CA ALA A 445 7.84 5.85 -32.79
C ALA A 445 7.27 7.24 -33.09
N VAL A 446 6.70 7.89 -32.07
CA VAL A 446 6.13 9.24 -32.19
C VAL A 446 7.10 10.26 -31.59
N THR A 447 7.44 11.30 -32.35
CA THR A 447 8.31 12.40 -31.90
C THR A 447 7.66 13.74 -32.28
N GLY A 448 6.97 14.37 -31.33
CA GLY A 448 6.17 15.56 -31.61
C GLY A 448 5.06 15.27 -32.64
N PRO A 449 4.94 16.03 -33.74
CA PRO A 449 3.93 15.79 -34.78
C PRO A 449 4.32 14.70 -35.79
N THR A 450 5.52 14.11 -35.68
CA THR A 450 6.00 13.12 -36.64
C THR A 450 5.97 11.69 -36.07
N SER A 451 5.81 10.72 -36.97
CA SER A 451 5.86 9.29 -36.63
C SER A 451 6.78 8.56 -37.60
N THR A 452 7.64 7.67 -37.08
CA THR A 452 8.55 6.84 -37.89
C THR A 452 8.22 5.37 -37.68
N THR A 453 7.99 4.63 -38.76
CA THR A 453 7.75 3.18 -38.68
C THR A 453 9.00 2.45 -38.21
N LEU A 454 8.88 1.74 -37.08
CA LEU A 454 9.92 0.87 -36.53
C LEU A 454 9.81 -0.55 -37.09
N ALA A 455 8.58 -1.05 -37.27
CA ALA A 455 8.33 -2.39 -37.79
C ALA A 455 6.92 -2.50 -38.38
N THR A 456 6.77 -3.42 -39.34
CA THR A 456 5.47 -3.87 -39.87
C THR A 456 5.40 -5.39 -39.73
N LEU A 457 4.62 -5.87 -38.75
CA LEU A 457 4.56 -7.27 -38.39
C LEU A 457 3.29 -7.91 -38.95
N THR A 458 3.41 -8.61 -40.08
CA THR A 458 2.27 -9.19 -40.81
C THR A 458 2.04 -10.64 -40.40
N HIS A 459 0.78 -11.00 -40.14
CA HIS A 459 0.38 -12.35 -39.78
C HIS A 459 -0.99 -12.72 -40.35
N ALA A 460 -1.20 -14.01 -40.57
CA ALA A 460 -2.50 -14.55 -40.91
C ALA A 460 -3.35 -14.77 -39.65
N VAL A 461 -4.60 -14.29 -39.68
CA VAL A 461 -5.57 -14.53 -38.62
C VAL A 461 -6.27 -15.88 -38.84
N PRO A 462 -6.12 -16.84 -37.92
CA PRO A 462 -6.67 -18.20 -38.09
C PRO A 462 -8.19 -18.23 -37.88
N LEU A 463 -8.85 -19.20 -38.54
CA LEU A 463 -10.27 -19.49 -38.33
C LEU A 463 -10.52 -20.07 -36.94
N SER A 464 -11.62 -19.75 -36.25
CA SER A 464 -11.92 -20.31 -34.90
C SER A 464 -11.99 -21.83 -34.84
N THR A 465 -12.38 -22.46 -35.94
CA THR A 465 -12.46 -23.92 -36.06
C THR A 465 -11.10 -24.57 -36.38
N ALA A 466 -10.06 -23.77 -36.63
CA ALA A 466 -8.71 -24.25 -36.87
C ALA A 466 -7.99 -24.55 -35.55
N ALA A 467 -7.12 -25.57 -35.55
CA ALA A 467 -6.27 -25.88 -34.39
C ALA A 467 -5.38 -24.67 -34.05
N GLY A 468 -5.42 -24.22 -32.78
CA GLY A 468 -4.64 -23.08 -32.31
C GLY A 468 -5.23 -21.70 -32.63
N ALA A 469 -6.50 -21.62 -33.02
CA ALA A 469 -7.16 -20.34 -33.27
C ALA A 469 -7.19 -19.40 -32.06
N PHE A 470 -7.27 -19.97 -30.86
CA PHE A 470 -7.23 -19.24 -29.59
C PHE A 470 -5.83 -19.18 -28.97
N ASN A 471 -4.78 -19.52 -29.73
CA ASN A 471 -3.41 -19.39 -29.26
C ASN A 471 -2.83 -18.06 -29.69
N GLU A 472 -2.21 -17.38 -28.74
CA GLU A 472 -1.38 -16.23 -29.00
C GLU A 472 -0.26 -16.58 -30.00
N LYS A 473 0.02 -15.68 -30.93
CA LYS A 473 1.12 -15.82 -31.90
C LYS A 473 2.17 -14.74 -31.70
N LEU A 474 3.45 -15.14 -31.76
CA LEU A 474 4.55 -14.20 -31.92
C LEU A 474 4.49 -13.62 -33.33
N LEU A 475 4.33 -12.30 -33.43
CA LEU A 475 4.31 -11.58 -34.70
C LEU A 475 5.72 -11.20 -35.18
N GLY A 476 6.64 -11.00 -34.23
CA GLY A 476 8.02 -10.64 -34.50
C GLY A 476 8.60 -9.73 -33.43
N GLU A 477 9.66 -9.02 -33.81
CA GLU A 477 10.42 -8.16 -32.92
C GLU A 477 10.61 -6.77 -33.55
N PHE A 478 10.70 -5.74 -32.71
CA PHE A 478 11.13 -4.41 -33.12
C PHE A 478 12.07 -3.81 -32.09
N THR A 479 12.86 -2.82 -32.50
CA THR A 479 13.77 -2.09 -31.60
C THR A 479 13.36 -0.63 -31.56
N SER A 480 13.10 -0.10 -30.36
CA SER A 480 13.00 1.34 -30.13
C SER A 480 14.38 1.89 -29.78
N THR A 481 14.75 3.01 -30.40
CA THR A 481 16.04 3.68 -30.19
C THR A 481 15.95 4.90 -29.27
N SER A 482 14.73 5.23 -28.82
CA SER A 482 14.45 6.35 -27.91
C SER A 482 13.31 5.97 -26.98
N TYR A 483 13.39 6.46 -25.75
CA TYR A 483 12.28 6.50 -24.81
C TYR A 483 11.21 7.46 -25.33
N GLY A 484 9.94 7.07 -25.23
CA GLY A 484 8.84 7.92 -25.68
C GLY A 484 7.54 7.19 -25.89
N THR A 485 6.78 7.68 -26.86
CA THR A 485 5.46 7.14 -27.22
C THR A 485 5.57 6.27 -28.46
N LEU A 486 4.98 5.09 -28.40
CA LEU A 486 4.74 4.21 -29.53
C LEU A 486 3.29 4.36 -29.99
N GLU A 487 3.08 4.53 -31.28
CA GLU A 487 1.78 4.34 -31.91
C GLU A 487 1.78 3.00 -32.62
N ILE A 488 0.77 2.18 -32.32
CA ILE A 488 0.63 0.85 -32.88
C ILE A 488 -0.64 0.82 -33.70
N GLN A 489 -0.51 0.59 -35.00
CA GLN A 489 -1.62 0.53 -35.93
C GLN A 489 -1.90 -0.93 -36.28
N LEU A 490 -3.12 -1.39 -35.99
CA LEU A 490 -3.66 -2.65 -36.52
C LEU A 490 -4.31 -2.34 -37.87
N THR A 491 -3.79 -2.93 -38.94
CA THR A 491 -4.31 -2.76 -40.30
C THR A 491 -4.42 -4.10 -41.02
N ALA A 492 -5.13 -4.13 -42.14
CA ALA A 492 -5.22 -5.29 -43.02
C ALA A 492 -5.05 -4.86 -44.48
N SER A 493 -4.62 -5.81 -45.33
CA SER A 493 -4.44 -5.54 -46.76
C SER A 493 -5.79 -5.24 -47.43
N GLY A 494 -5.84 -4.24 -48.30
CA GLY A 494 -7.07 -3.86 -49.00
C GLY A 494 -8.17 -3.40 -48.03
N THR A 495 -9.37 -3.94 -48.21
CA THR A 495 -10.56 -3.69 -47.38
C THR A 495 -10.88 -4.87 -46.45
N ASN A 496 -9.86 -5.69 -46.13
CA ASN A 496 -10.03 -6.84 -45.26
C ASN A 496 -10.42 -6.42 -43.84
N PRO A 497 -11.16 -7.28 -43.11
CA PRO A 497 -11.55 -7.03 -41.73
C PRO A 497 -10.39 -6.72 -40.79
N LEU A 498 -10.69 -6.08 -39.66
CA LEU A 498 -9.80 -6.02 -38.51
C LEU A 498 -10.37 -6.89 -37.39
N VAL A 499 -9.54 -7.70 -36.73
CA VAL A 499 -9.90 -8.43 -35.51
C VAL A 499 -8.73 -8.53 -34.54
N LEU A 500 -8.97 -8.21 -33.28
CA LEU A 500 -7.96 -8.24 -32.23
C LEU A 500 -8.61 -8.45 -30.87
N ASP A 501 -8.20 -9.52 -30.17
CA ASP A 501 -8.43 -9.69 -28.74
C ASP A 501 -7.43 -8.80 -27.99
N TYR A 502 -6.13 -9.09 -28.12
CA TYR A 502 -5.10 -8.24 -27.51
C TYR A 502 -3.75 -8.30 -28.25
N LEU A 503 -2.92 -7.28 -28.00
CA LEU A 503 -1.48 -7.30 -28.30
C LEU A 503 -0.68 -7.37 -27.01
N ARG A 504 0.33 -8.23 -26.92
CA ARG A 504 1.24 -8.28 -25.79
C ARG A 504 2.65 -7.93 -26.22
N ILE A 505 3.19 -6.87 -25.62
CA ILE A 505 4.49 -6.30 -25.93
C ILE A 505 5.43 -6.62 -24.79
N VAL A 506 6.46 -7.39 -25.09
CA VAL A 506 7.39 -7.93 -24.10
C VAL A 506 8.75 -7.26 -24.27
N PRO A 507 9.24 -6.52 -23.26
CA PRO A 507 10.58 -5.95 -23.30
C PRO A 507 11.65 -7.05 -23.31
N VAL A 508 12.73 -6.81 -24.06
CA VAL A 508 13.92 -7.65 -24.13
C VAL A 508 15.11 -6.72 -23.80
N PRO A 509 15.38 -6.50 -22.51
CA PRO A 509 16.40 -5.55 -22.04
C PRO A 509 17.83 -6.03 -22.27
#